data_AF-A0A2T2PS08-F1
#
_entry.id   AF-A0A2T2PS08-F1
#
_cell.length_a   1.000
_cell.length_b   1.000
_cell.length_c   1.000
_cell.angle_alpha   90.00
_cell.angle_beta   90.00
_cell.angle_gamma   90.00
#
_symmetry.space_group_name_H-M   'P 1'
#
loop_
_entity.id
_entity.type
_entity.pdbx_description
1 polymer ?
#
loop_
_entity_poly.entity_id
_entity_poly.type
_entity_poly.pdbx_seq_one_letter_code
_entity_poly.pdbx_strand_id
1 'polypeptide(L)'
;MFRPFRIVAFAFALLAAAVSSPRAAEVSFDDTARFLAGMQPSADSPLLPLTKDPGWQRHAKFFDGAFAQLEQGQLSRIRDWADVNLAAPRPTMFYMFSGPDFLYANTFYSKASTYVLGALEPVGAVPDLTRLPRGSVGAALYNVERSLGSILSFSFFITKQMKVDLHANQVNGTLPILYVFLARSGKTIRNVEMIALDDKGGLHVGDDNPGRNAVRGVRITFAGPDGEARTLYYFSTDLSNAGARNTGFLKFCETLGPGNSLLKSASYLLHKSDFAVVRNWLLANSATIIQDDSGIPLANYGARQWRFFPFGRYLGPIGEFPGRYQERYAELFTRAQPIDFGVGYRWRMHESNLLLSVRVPGSETAPAADATSSAEPPPKQSRPKRLRPPEPIPPPGRFYWYR
;
A
#
# COMPACT_ATOMS: atom_id res chain seq x y z
N MET A 1 21.31 -81.99 48.21
CA MET A 1 20.00 -82.62 47.93
C MET A 1 18.93 -81.53 48.06
N PHE A 2 18.16 -81.25 46.99
CA PHE A 2 17.01 -80.31 46.91
C PHE A 2 17.32 -78.80 47.11
N ARG A 3 16.79 -77.81 46.39
CA ARG A 3 15.98 -77.60 45.16
C ARG A 3 16.10 -76.06 44.89
N PRO A 4 16.03 -75.56 43.64
CA PRO A 4 16.21 -74.13 43.36
C PRO A 4 14.90 -73.37 43.57
N PHE A 5 14.97 -72.15 44.13
CA PHE A 5 13.84 -71.21 44.12
C PHE A 5 14.25 -69.88 43.49
N ARG A 6 13.32 -69.41 42.67
CA ARG A 6 13.46 -68.43 41.60
C ARG A 6 13.66 -67.02 42.15
N ILE A 7 14.63 -66.32 41.57
CA ILE A 7 14.80 -64.86 41.69
C ILE A 7 13.62 -64.21 40.96
N VAL A 8 12.76 -63.51 41.69
CA VAL A 8 11.76 -62.59 41.11
C VAL A 8 12.37 -61.19 41.17
N ALA A 9 12.90 -60.73 40.04
CA ALA A 9 13.30 -59.34 39.86
C ALA A 9 12.06 -58.50 39.54
N PHE A 10 11.63 -57.66 40.49
CA PHE A 10 10.64 -56.61 40.24
C PHE A 10 11.33 -55.45 39.52
N ALA A 11 11.11 -55.33 38.21
CA ALA A 11 11.49 -54.15 37.45
C ALA A 11 10.37 -53.10 37.58
N PHE A 12 10.62 -52.06 38.39
CA PHE A 12 9.84 -50.83 38.38
C PHE A 12 10.20 -50.04 37.11
N ALA A 13 9.38 -50.19 36.06
CA ALA A 13 9.42 -49.30 34.91
C ALA A 13 8.74 -47.97 35.29
N LEU A 14 9.54 -46.97 35.67
CA LEU A 14 9.11 -45.58 35.77
C LEU A 14 8.81 -45.07 34.35
N LEU A 15 7.53 -45.07 33.99
CA LEU A 15 7.03 -44.38 32.81
C LEU A 15 7.14 -42.87 33.07
N ALA A 16 8.24 -42.26 32.67
CA ALA A 16 8.34 -40.80 32.58
C ALA A 16 7.46 -40.33 31.44
N ALA A 17 6.17 -40.15 31.70
CA ALA A 17 5.31 -39.37 30.84
C ALA A 17 5.83 -37.93 30.87
N ALA A 18 6.57 -37.54 29.84
CA ALA A 18 6.84 -36.15 29.55
C ALA A 18 5.48 -35.50 29.25
N VAL A 19 4.83 -34.98 30.30
CA VAL A 19 3.69 -34.09 30.15
C VAL A 19 4.27 -32.81 29.57
N SER A 20 4.30 -32.72 28.25
CA SER A 20 4.43 -31.44 27.54
C SER A 20 3.34 -30.55 28.09
N SER A 21 3.69 -29.60 28.98
CA SER A 21 2.74 -28.59 29.41
C SER A 21 2.19 -27.93 28.15
N PRO A 22 0.87 -27.79 27.98
CA PRO A 22 0.34 -27.06 26.84
C PRO A 22 0.92 -25.65 26.94
N ARG A 23 1.80 -25.29 26.00
CA ARG A 23 2.20 -23.90 25.80
C ARG A 23 0.90 -23.13 25.70
N ALA A 24 0.67 -22.14 26.57
CA ALA A 24 -0.47 -21.26 26.43
C ALA A 24 -0.46 -20.76 24.98
N ALA A 25 -1.52 -21.05 24.23
CA ALA A 25 -1.58 -20.69 22.81
C ALA A 25 -1.36 -19.18 22.71
N GLU A 26 -0.27 -18.76 22.07
CA GLU A 26 -0.04 -17.34 21.82
C GLU A 26 -0.98 -16.91 20.68
N VAL A 27 -1.62 -15.74 20.82
CA VAL A 27 -2.44 -15.20 19.74
C VAL A 27 -1.52 -14.87 18.57
N SER A 28 -1.71 -15.55 17.44
CA SER A 28 -0.92 -15.28 16.24
C SER A 28 -1.33 -13.94 15.59
N PHE A 29 -0.45 -13.40 14.75
CA PHE A 29 -0.77 -12.23 13.93
C PHE A 29 -1.98 -12.51 13.02
N ASP A 30 -2.07 -13.74 12.49
CA ASP A 30 -3.19 -14.16 11.65
C ASP A 30 -4.50 -14.27 12.42
N ASP A 31 -4.49 -14.82 13.63
CA ASP A 31 -5.70 -14.86 14.49
C ASP A 31 -6.21 -13.45 14.77
N THR A 32 -5.30 -12.53 15.05
CA THR A 32 -5.63 -11.12 15.28
C THR A 32 -6.23 -10.51 14.01
N ALA A 33 -5.62 -10.75 12.84
CA ALA A 33 -6.12 -10.24 11.58
C ALA A 33 -7.50 -10.79 11.23
N ARG A 34 -7.72 -12.10 11.39
CA ARG A 34 -9.00 -12.75 11.19
C ARG A 34 -10.06 -12.20 12.14
N PHE A 35 -9.73 -12.05 13.42
CA PHE A 35 -10.65 -11.47 14.40
C PHE A 35 -11.09 -10.05 14.02
N LEU A 36 -10.15 -9.17 13.68
CA LEU A 36 -10.41 -7.80 13.22
C LEU A 36 -11.18 -7.76 11.90
N ALA A 37 -11.03 -8.78 11.07
CA ALA A 37 -11.71 -8.95 9.79
C ALA A 37 -13.11 -9.60 9.92
N GLY A 38 -13.60 -9.82 11.15
CA GLY A 38 -14.86 -10.52 11.38
C GLY A 38 -14.84 -11.98 10.93
N MET A 39 -13.67 -12.58 10.79
CA MET A 39 -13.47 -13.98 10.40
C MET A 39 -13.12 -14.80 11.64
N GLN A 40 -13.55 -16.06 11.69
CA GLN A 40 -13.21 -16.96 12.80
C GLN A 40 -11.68 -17.12 12.89
N PRO A 41 -11.04 -16.84 14.05
CA PRO A 41 -9.65 -17.21 14.32
C PRO A 41 -9.43 -18.73 14.23
N SER A 42 -8.18 -19.17 14.38
CA SER A 42 -7.88 -20.60 14.51
C SER A 42 -8.62 -21.24 15.69
N ALA A 43 -8.88 -22.55 15.61
CA ALA A 43 -9.67 -23.28 16.61
C ALA A 43 -9.05 -23.24 18.01
N ASP A 44 -7.73 -23.17 18.09
CA ASP A 44 -6.98 -23.12 19.36
C ASP A 44 -6.66 -21.68 19.80
N SER A 45 -7.15 -20.68 19.08
CA SER A 45 -6.86 -19.28 19.37
C SER A 45 -7.48 -18.83 20.70
N PRO A 46 -6.72 -18.12 21.56
CA PRO A 46 -7.28 -17.45 22.74
C PRO A 46 -8.36 -16.41 22.42
N LEU A 47 -8.47 -15.96 21.16
CA LEU A 47 -9.50 -15.03 20.73
C LEU A 47 -10.85 -15.71 20.44
N LEU A 48 -10.88 -17.04 20.29
CA LEU A 48 -12.10 -17.78 19.94
C LEU A 48 -13.26 -17.53 20.93
N PRO A 49 -13.06 -17.47 22.27
CA PRO A 49 -14.15 -17.13 23.18
C PRO A 49 -14.77 -15.75 22.94
N LEU A 50 -13.98 -14.78 22.45
CA LEU A 50 -14.46 -13.42 22.16
C LEU A 50 -15.38 -13.37 20.94
N THR A 51 -15.34 -14.37 20.04
CA THR A 51 -16.24 -14.43 18.87
C THR A 51 -17.68 -14.79 19.24
N LYS A 52 -17.93 -15.19 20.49
CA LYS A 52 -19.27 -15.40 21.04
C LYS A 52 -19.96 -14.09 21.45
N ASP A 53 -19.21 -12.99 21.52
CA ASP A 53 -19.77 -11.68 21.83
C ASP A 53 -20.76 -11.23 20.72
N PRO A 54 -22.00 -10.80 21.05
CA PRO A 54 -22.97 -10.36 20.05
C PRO A 54 -22.48 -9.19 19.19
N GLY A 55 -21.66 -8.30 19.75
CA GLY A 55 -21.04 -7.19 19.03
C GLY A 55 -20.06 -7.68 17.96
N TRP A 56 -19.25 -8.70 18.28
CA TRP A 56 -18.37 -9.34 17.29
C TRP A 56 -19.17 -10.07 16.20
N GLN A 57 -20.24 -10.80 16.55
CA GLN A 57 -21.05 -11.51 15.57
C GLN A 57 -21.76 -10.56 14.59
N ARG A 58 -22.20 -9.39 15.07
CA ARG A 58 -22.75 -8.33 14.21
C ARG A 58 -21.69 -7.78 13.26
N HIS A 59 -20.50 -7.51 13.79
CA HIS A 59 -19.35 -7.06 13.01
C HIS A 59 -18.99 -8.05 11.90
N ALA A 60 -18.88 -9.34 12.23
CA ALA A 60 -18.62 -10.41 11.29
C ALA A 60 -19.63 -10.45 10.14
N LYS A 61 -20.94 -10.44 10.47
CA LYS A 61 -22.02 -10.41 9.46
C LYS A 61 -21.95 -9.18 8.56
N PHE A 62 -21.65 -8.02 9.13
CA PHE A 62 -21.50 -6.78 8.37
C PHE A 62 -20.33 -6.88 7.37
N PHE A 63 -19.15 -7.30 7.81
CA PHE A 63 -18.00 -7.48 6.93
C PHE A 63 -18.21 -8.56 5.88
N ASP A 64 -18.87 -9.67 6.22
CA ASP A 64 -19.24 -10.70 5.25
C ASP A 64 -20.09 -10.14 4.11
N GLY A 65 -21.15 -9.38 4.44
CA GLY A 65 -21.97 -8.71 3.43
C GLY A 65 -21.19 -7.70 2.60
N ALA A 66 -20.46 -6.79 3.26
CA ALA A 66 -19.76 -5.68 2.59
C ALA A 66 -18.66 -6.19 1.64
N PHE A 67 -17.81 -7.11 2.10
CA PHE A 67 -16.74 -7.65 1.25
C PHE A 67 -17.29 -8.58 0.17
N ALA A 68 -18.37 -9.34 0.40
CA ALA A 68 -18.98 -10.14 -0.66
C ALA A 68 -19.51 -9.25 -1.81
N GLN A 69 -20.15 -8.12 -1.46
CA GLN A 69 -20.60 -7.14 -2.44
C GLN A 69 -19.42 -6.49 -3.20
N LEU A 70 -18.37 -6.09 -2.48
CA LEU A 70 -17.18 -5.49 -3.09
C LEU A 70 -16.47 -6.48 -4.02
N GLU A 71 -16.33 -7.73 -3.59
CA GLU A 71 -15.73 -8.82 -4.36
C GLU A 71 -16.49 -9.07 -5.66
N GLN A 72 -17.82 -9.26 -5.60
CA GLN A 72 -18.65 -9.53 -6.78
C GLN A 72 -18.81 -8.32 -7.71
N GLY A 73 -18.90 -7.12 -7.11
CA GLY A 73 -19.14 -5.89 -7.85
C GLY A 73 -17.91 -5.31 -8.51
N GLN A 74 -16.72 -5.53 -7.95
CA GLN A 74 -15.51 -4.81 -8.37
C GLN A 74 -14.25 -5.69 -8.42
N LEU A 75 -13.85 -6.35 -7.33
CA LEU A 75 -12.51 -6.94 -7.25
C LEU A 75 -12.32 -8.13 -8.19
N SER A 76 -13.34 -8.97 -8.38
CA SER A 76 -13.27 -10.08 -9.35
C SER A 76 -13.04 -9.56 -10.77
N ARG A 77 -13.83 -8.57 -11.18
CA ARG A 77 -13.73 -7.94 -12.51
C ARG A 77 -12.38 -7.26 -12.75
N ILE A 78 -11.81 -6.65 -11.71
CA ILE A 78 -10.46 -6.08 -11.80
C ILE A 78 -9.41 -7.18 -11.99
N ARG A 79 -9.53 -8.32 -11.31
CA ARG A 79 -8.60 -9.45 -11.51
C ARG A 79 -8.71 -10.03 -12.91
N ASP A 80 -9.94 -10.22 -13.41
CA ASP A 80 -10.18 -10.68 -14.78
C ASP A 80 -9.58 -9.70 -15.80
N TRP A 81 -9.78 -8.39 -15.59
CA TRP A 81 -9.15 -7.36 -16.41
C TRP A 81 -7.62 -7.40 -16.32
N ALA A 82 -7.06 -7.57 -15.12
CA ALA A 82 -5.61 -7.59 -14.91
C ALA A 82 -4.96 -8.81 -15.58
N ASP A 83 -5.58 -9.98 -15.52
CA ASP A 83 -5.07 -11.19 -16.16
C ASP A 83 -5.00 -11.09 -17.69
N VAL A 84 -5.93 -10.34 -18.31
CA VAL A 84 -5.92 -10.09 -19.76
C VAL A 84 -4.91 -9.01 -20.15
N ASN A 85 -4.79 -7.94 -19.36
CA ASN A 85 -4.07 -6.73 -19.77
C ASN A 85 -2.63 -6.64 -19.26
N LEU A 86 -2.25 -7.41 -18.23
CA LEU A 86 -0.90 -7.39 -17.64
C LEU A 86 -0.09 -8.61 -18.06
N ALA A 87 0.59 -8.50 -19.21
CA ALA A 87 1.33 -9.59 -19.82
C ALA A 87 2.66 -9.96 -19.13
N ALA A 88 3.28 -9.02 -18.39
CA ALA A 88 4.61 -9.22 -17.80
C ALA A 88 4.62 -8.85 -16.31
N PRO A 89 4.44 -9.83 -15.40
CA PRO A 89 4.50 -9.56 -13.97
C PRO A 89 5.91 -9.09 -13.58
N ARG A 90 5.97 -8.17 -12.63
CA ARG A 90 7.20 -7.75 -11.94
C ARG A 90 7.11 -8.23 -10.50
N PRO A 91 8.23 -8.60 -9.86
CA PRO A 91 8.22 -9.04 -8.47
C PRO A 91 7.76 -7.93 -7.53
N THR A 92 8.11 -6.68 -7.85
CA THR A 92 7.80 -5.51 -7.04
C THR A 92 6.66 -4.69 -7.63
N MET A 93 5.74 -4.26 -6.77
CA MET A 93 4.80 -3.18 -7.08
C MET A 93 4.94 -2.01 -6.09
N PHE A 94 4.84 -0.79 -6.60
CA PHE A 94 4.88 0.46 -5.86
C PHE A 94 3.49 1.10 -5.87
N TYR A 95 3.03 1.56 -4.71
CA TYR A 95 1.76 2.27 -4.60
C TYR A 95 1.93 3.53 -3.75
N MET A 96 2.16 4.63 -4.46
CA MET A 96 2.36 5.96 -3.88
C MET A 96 1.01 6.61 -3.59
N PHE A 97 0.91 7.33 -2.48
CA PHE A 97 -0.35 7.93 -2.00
C PHE A 97 -1.45 6.89 -1.75
N SER A 98 -1.05 5.69 -1.31
CA SER A 98 -1.90 4.51 -1.21
C SER A 98 -2.87 4.51 -0.03
N GLY A 99 -2.54 5.22 1.06
CA GLY A 99 -3.10 4.87 2.36
C GLY A 99 -2.82 3.38 2.69
N PRO A 100 -3.67 2.71 3.47
CA PRO A 100 -3.53 1.28 3.74
C PRO A 100 -4.12 0.39 2.64
N ASP A 101 -4.21 0.84 1.38
CA ASP A 101 -4.94 0.13 0.32
C ASP A 101 -4.17 -1.06 -0.28
N PHE A 102 -3.92 -2.09 0.54
CA PHE A 102 -3.42 -3.37 0.05
C PHE A 102 -4.43 -4.08 -0.87
N LEU A 103 -5.73 -3.85 -0.66
CA LEU A 103 -6.79 -4.53 -1.37
C LEU A 103 -6.70 -4.32 -2.88
N TYR A 104 -6.61 -3.08 -3.36
CA TYR A 104 -6.45 -2.81 -4.79
C TYR A 104 -5.04 -3.11 -5.30
N ALA A 105 -4.01 -2.97 -4.45
CA ALA A 105 -2.65 -3.37 -4.81
C ALA A 105 -2.58 -4.86 -5.20
N ASN A 106 -3.13 -5.73 -4.35
CA ASN A 106 -3.21 -7.18 -4.58
C ASN A 106 -4.21 -7.53 -5.70
N THR A 107 -5.28 -6.76 -5.87
CA THR A 107 -6.26 -7.04 -6.93
C THR A 107 -5.70 -6.73 -8.33
N PHE A 108 -5.00 -5.61 -8.52
CA PHE A 108 -4.37 -5.28 -9.81
C PHE A 108 -3.08 -6.07 -10.06
N TYR A 109 -2.27 -6.31 -9.03
CA TYR A 109 -0.93 -6.90 -9.16
C TYR A 109 -0.75 -8.15 -8.30
N SER A 110 -1.71 -9.09 -8.36
CA SER A 110 -1.75 -10.32 -7.54
C SER A 110 -0.50 -11.21 -7.65
N LYS A 111 0.23 -11.10 -8.77
CA LYS A 111 1.46 -11.85 -9.08
C LYS A 111 2.72 -11.21 -8.48
N ALA A 112 2.64 -10.02 -7.88
CA ALA A 112 3.78 -9.41 -7.19
C ALA A 112 4.10 -10.19 -5.89
N SER A 113 5.39 -10.35 -5.61
CA SER A 113 5.89 -10.93 -4.37
C SER A 113 6.26 -9.87 -3.33
N THR A 114 6.51 -8.64 -3.78
CA THR A 114 6.84 -7.49 -2.92
C THR A 114 5.91 -6.31 -3.24
N TYR A 115 5.23 -5.81 -2.22
CA TYR A 115 4.35 -4.65 -2.29
C TYR A 115 4.97 -3.54 -1.45
N VAL A 116 5.12 -2.34 -2.02
CA VAL A 116 5.64 -1.17 -1.30
C VAL A 116 4.62 -0.04 -1.37
N LEU A 117 3.96 0.22 -0.25
CA LEU A 117 2.98 1.27 -0.08
C LEU A 117 3.62 2.45 0.66
N GLY A 118 3.44 3.66 0.13
CA GLY A 118 3.93 4.90 0.75
C GLY A 118 2.82 5.95 0.84
N ALA A 119 2.52 6.40 2.05
CA ALA A 119 1.51 7.43 2.29
C ALA A 119 1.79 8.18 3.62
N LEU A 120 0.98 9.19 3.97
CA LEU A 120 1.24 10.04 5.15
C LEU A 120 0.72 9.44 6.46
N GLU A 121 -0.17 8.44 6.38
CA GLU A 121 -0.83 7.91 7.55
C GLU A 121 0.16 7.17 8.46
N PRO A 122 0.00 7.26 9.79
CA PRO A 122 0.89 6.57 10.71
C PRO A 122 0.67 5.06 10.64
N VAL A 123 1.74 4.29 10.85
CA VAL A 123 1.65 2.82 10.94
C VAL A 123 0.72 2.40 12.08
N GLY A 124 0.83 3.06 13.25
CA GLY A 124 0.08 2.73 14.45
C GLY A 124 0.48 1.38 15.05
N ALA A 125 -0.40 0.83 15.88
CA ALA A 125 -0.21 -0.47 16.52
C ALA A 125 -1.52 -1.26 16.53
N VAL A 126 -1.39 -2.59 16.56
CA VAL A 126 -2.53 -3.49 16.77
C VAL A 126 -2.70 -3.71 18.28
N PRO A 127 -3.85 -3.40 18.88
CA PRO A 127 -4.04 -3.58 20.31
C PRO A 127 -4.03 -5.06 20.68
N ASP A 128 -3.56 -5.37 21.89
CA ASP A 128 -3.70 -6.71 22.46
C ASP A 128 -5.17 -7.00 22.76
N LEU A 129 -5.80 -7.74 21.86
CA LEU A 129 -7.22 -8.08 21.91
C LEU A 129 -7.57 -8.94 23.14
N THR A 130 -6.61 -9.66 23.72
CA THR A 130 -6.83 -10.47 24.93
C THR A 130 -7.00 -9.62 26.19
N ARG A 131 -6.55 -8.36 26.14
CA ARG A 131 -6.60 -7.40 27.25
C ARG A 131 -7.76 -6.41 27.12
N LEU A 132 -8.62 -6.58 26.12
CA LEU A 132 -9.79 -5.71 25.98
C LEU A 132 -10.73 -5.89 27.18
N PRO A 133 -11.16 -4.79 27.81
CA PRO A 133 -12.19 -4.85 28.84
C PRO A 133 -13.44 -5.59 28.34
N ARG A 134 -14.06 -6.38 29.21
CA ARG A 134 -15.32 -7.06 28.87
C ARG A 134 -16.36 -6.02 28.43
N GLY A 135 -16.97 -6.25 27.27
CA GLY A 135 -17.95 -5.33 26.66
C GLY A 135 -17.36 -4.21 25.79
N SER A 136 -16.02 -4.05 25.70
CA SER A 136 -15.40 -3.03 24.83
C SER A 136 -15.11 -3.52 23.41
N VAL A 137 -15.27 -4.81 23.14
CA VAL A 137 -15.03 -5.43 21.82
C VAL A 137 -15.84 -4.73 20.73
N GLY A 138 -17.14 -4.51 20.96
CA GLY A 138 -17.99 -3.81 19.99
C GLY A 138 -17.53 -2.38 19.67
N ALA A 139 -17.06 -1.62 20.67
CA ALA A 139 -16.58 -0.26 20.46
C ALA A 139 -15.23 -0.22 19.72
N ALA A 140 -14.33 -1.16 20.03
CA ALA A 140 -13.06 -1.30 19.32
C ALA A 140 -13.27 -1.65 17.84
N LEU A 141 -14.16 -2.60 17.55
CA LEU A 141 -14.47 -3.04 16.18
C LEU A 141 -15.26 -1.99 15.39
N TYR A 142 -16.12 -1.20 16.04
CA TYR A 142 -16.83 -0.11 15.38
C TYR A 142 -15.88 0.94 14.76
N ASN A 143 -14.73 1.22 15.40
CA ASN A 143 -13.73 2.12 14.81
C ASN A 143 -13.11 1.53 13.54
N VAL A 144 -12.92 0.21 13.48
CA VAL A 144 -12.45 -0.50 12.29
C VAL A 144 -13.49 -0.41 11.17
N GLU A 145 -14.77 -0.65 11.48
CA GLU A 145 -15.88 -0.51 10.53
C GLU A 145 -15.94 0.90 9.94
N ARG A 146 -15.86 1.93 10.80
CA ARG A 146 -15.90 3.33 10.39
C ARG A 146 -14.72 3.70 9.47
N SER A 147 -13.51 3.29 9.84
CA SER A 147 -12.29 3.53 9.05
C SER A 147 -12.35 2.89 7.66
N LEU A 148 -13.05 1.74 7.55
CA LEU A 148 -13.22 1.00 6.30
C LEU A 148 -14.47 1.39 5.51
N GLY A 149 -15.38 2.18 6.10
CA GLY A 149 -16.66 2.50 5.46
C GLY A 149 -16.52 3.15 4.09
N SER A 150 -15.55 4.06 3.91
CA SER A 150 -15.37 4.77 2.64
C SER A 150 -14.79 3.87 1.55
N ILE A 151 -13.77 3.07 1.85
CA ILE A 151 -13.13 2.18 0.87
C ILE A 151 -14.08 1.06 0.45
N LEU A 152 -14.86 0.52 1.39
CA LEU A 152 -15.87 -0.51 1.12
C LEU A 152 -17.06 0.03 0.30
N SER A 153 -17.39 1.31 0.44
CA SER A 153 -18.54 1.92 -0.27
C SER A 153 -18.15 2.60 -1.59
N PHE A 154 -16.94 3.15 -1.70
CA PHE A 154 -16.57 4.12 -2.73
C PHE A 154 -15.28 3.80 -3.48
N SER A 155 -14.61 2.66 -3.25
CA SER A 155 -13.33 2.30 -3.90
C SER A 155 -12.13 3.19 -3.50
N PHE A 156 -12.30 4.18 -2.63
CA PHE A 156 -11.20 5.01 -2.12
C PHE A 156 -11.38 5.44 -0.66
N PHE A 157 -10.27 5.82 -0.04
CA PHE A 157 -10.29 6.44 1.29
C PHE A 157 -10.47 7.95 1.20
N ILE A 158 -11.26 8.51 2.11
CA ILE A 158 -11.42 9.97 2.23
C ILE A 158 -10.36 10.50 3.21
N THR A 159 -9.36 11.23 2.73
CA THR A 159 -8.21 11.71 3.54
C THR A 159 -8.62 12.44 4.83
N LYS A 160 -9.65 13.29 4.77
CA LYS A 160 -10.17 14.00 5.96
C LYS A 160 -10.71 13.04 7.01
N GLN A 161 -11.38 11.98 6.57
CA GLN A 161 -11.94 10.94 7.43
C GLN A 161 -10.82 10.05 7.99
N MET A 162 -9.82 9.69 7.17
CA MET A 162 -8.64 8.93 7.63
C MET A 162 -7.88 9.66 8.74
N LYS A 163 -7.70 10.99 8.63
CA LYS A 163 -7.03 11.77 9.69
C LYS A 163 -7.75 11.71 11.03
N VAL A 164 -9.07 11.54 11.03
CA VAL A 164 -9.84 11.40 12.27
C VAL A 164 -9.82 9.95 12.73
N ASP A 165 -10.12 9.01 11.84
CA ASP A 165 -10.35 7.62 12.18
C ASP A 165 -9.06 6.87 12.54
N LEU A 166 -7.92 7.19 11.90
CA LEU A 166 -6.62 6.54 12.18
C LEU A 166 -5.90 7.15 13.39
N HIS A 167 -6.36 8.29 13.90
CA HIS A 167 -5.81 8.94 15.10
C HIS A 167 -6.70 8.77 16.34
N ALA A 168 -7.91 8.23 16.19
CA ALA A 168 -8.85 8.05 17.29
C ALA A 168 -8.68 6.67 17.97
N ASN A 169 -8.65 6.66 19.31
CA ASN A 169 -8.88 5.48 20.17
C ASN A 169 -7.78 4.39 20.16
N GLN A 170 -8.13 3.21 20.70
CA GLN A 170 -7.25 2.07 21.00
C GLN A 170 -6.81 1.25 19.75
N VAL A 171 -7.49 1.42 18.62
CA VAL A 171 -7.12 0.82 17.32
C VAL A 171 -6.70 1.99 16.43
N ASN A 172 -5.40 2.22 16.27
CA ASN A 172 -4.88 3.39 15.57
C ASN A 172 -3.94 3.01 14.41
N GLY A 173 -3.82 3.92 13.45
CA GLY A 173 -2.96 3.79 12.28
C GLY A 173 -3.38 2.74 11.27
N THR A 174 -2.52 2.53 10.27
CA THR A 174 -2.79 1.71 9.09
C THR A 174 -2.67 0.22 9.34
N LEU A 175 -1.88 -0.22 10.33
CA LEU A 175 -1.59 -1.64 10.53
C LEU A 175 -2.84 -2.50 10.81
N PRO A 176 -3.80 -2.11 11.67
CA PRO A 176 -5.05 -2.85 11.84
C PRO A 176 -5.86 -2.97 10.54
N ILE A 177 -5.82 -1.94 9.69
CA ILE A 177 -6.53 -1.90 8.40
C ILE A 177 -5.87 -2.84 7.40
N LEU A 178 -4.55 -2.85 7.35
CA LEU A 178 -3.76 -3.79 6.53
C LEU A 178 -4.02 -5.24 6.94
N TYR A 179 -4.16 -5.52 8.24
CA TYR A 179 -4.55 -6.85 8.74
C TYR A 179 -5.89 -7.29 8.17
N VAL A 180 -6.90 -6.42 8.24
CA VAL A 180 -8.22 -6.73 7.68
C VAL A 180 -8.13 -7.02 6.19
N PHE A 181 -7.45 -6.18 5.40
CA PHE A 181 -7.35 -6.40 3.97
C PHE A 181 -6.58 -7.66 3.58
N LEU A 182 -5.50 -7.99 4.29
CA LEU A 182 -4.77 -9.23 4.07
C LEU A 182 -5.69 -10.44 4.33
N ALA A 183 -6.36 -10.49 5.48
CA ALA A 183 -7.25 -11.59 5.83
C ALA A 183 -8.43 -11.72 4.85
N ARG A 184 -9.10 -10.60 4.51
CA ARG A 184 -10.23 -10.58 3.57
C ARG A 184 -9.83 -10.84 2.12
N SER A 185 -8.56 -10.69 1.78
CA SER A 185 -7.99 -11.08 0.48
C SER A 185 -7.48 -12.54 0.46
N GLY A 186 -7.84 -13.34 1.47
CA GLY A 186 -7.44 -14.75 1.58
C GLY A 186 -5.95 -14.94 1.86
N LYS A 187 -5.30 -13.96 2.50
CA LYS A 187 -3.88 -14.05 2.87
C LYS A 187 -3.74 -14.42 4.34
N THR A 188 -2.71 -15.20 4.64
CA THR A 188 -2.32 -15.56 6.00
C THR A 188 -1.10 -14.76 6.44
N ILE A 189 -1.20 -14.05 7.56
CA ILE A 189 -0.07 -13.26 8.09
C ILE A 189 0.90 -14.19 8.83
N ARG A 190 2.17 -14.16 8.44
CA ARG A 190 3.23 -14.98 9.04
C ARG A 190 4.06 -14.21 10.05
N ASN A 191 4.43 -12.98 9.71
CA ASN A 191 5.27 -12.14 10.57
C ASN A 191 4.98 -10.66 10.35
N VAL A 192 5.17 -9.86 11.39
CA VAL A 192 5.03 -8.41 11.37
C VAL A 192 6.17 -7.77 12.14
N GLU A 193 6.93 -6.92 11.46
CA GLU A 193 8.10 -6.26 12.02
C GLU A 193 7.98 -4.75 11.84
N MET A 194 8.14 -4.01 12.94
CA MET A 194 8.29 -2.55 12.87
C MET A 194 9.68 -2.24 12.32
N ILE A 195 9.71 -1.40 11.29
CA ILE A 195 10.92 -1.08 10.55
C ILE A 195 11.08 0.43 10.40
N ALA A 196 12.27 0.86 10.04
CA ALA A 196 12.53 2.23 9.64
C ALA A 196 13.53 2.30 8.49
N LEU A 197 13.44 3.35 7.68
CA LEU A 197 14.47 3.69 6.70
C LEU A 197 15.28 4.86 7.22
N ASP A 198 16.60 4.78 7.11
CA ASP A 198 17.47 5.95 7.27
C ASP A 198 17.38 6.90 6.04
N ASP A 199 18.14 8.00 6.05
CA ASP A 199 18.17 8.99 4.97
C ASP A 199 18.88 8.50 3.69
N LYS A 200 19.57 7.36 3.75
CA LYS A 200 20.21 6.69 2.61
C LYS A 200 19.34 5.58 2.03
N GLY A 201 18.24 5.23 2.68
CA GLY A 201 17.34 4.15 2.28
C GLY A 201 17.73 2.78 2.84
N GLY A 202 18.65 2.75 3.82
CA GLY A 202 18.97 1.55 4.58
C GLY A 202 17.81 1.16 5.49
N LEU A 203 17.47 -0.14 5.52
CA LEU A 203 16.39 -0.71 6.33
C LEU A 203 16.92 -1.10 7.72
N HIS A 204 16.25 -0.62 8.76
CA HIS A 204 16.54 -0.87 10.17
C HIS A 204 15.36 -1.59 10.83
N VAL A 205 15.64 -2.49 11.78
CA VAL A 205 14.64 -3.29 12.51
C VAL A 205 14.88 -3.14 14.01
N GLY A 206 13.82 -3.09 14.81
CA GLY A 206 13.94 -3.00 16.27
C GLY A 206 14.35 -1.61 16.77
N ASP A 207 15.20 -1.57 17.80
CA ASP A 207 15.57 -0.35 18.55
C ASP A 207 16.73 0.43 17.93
N ASP A 208 17.13 0.11 16.70
CA ASP A 208 18.12 0.88 15.96
C ASP A 208 17.71 2.36 15.90
N ASN A 209 18.69 3.27 15.93
CA ASN A 209 18.47 4.70 15.75
C ASN A 209 18.71 5.08 14.27
N PRO A 210 17.68 5.04 13.41
CA PRO A 210 17.78 5.33 11.97
C PRO A 210 18.03 6.81 11.66
N GLY A 211 18.22 7.65 12.67
CA GLY A 211 18.46 9.08 12.53
C GLY A 211 17.18 9.93 12.50
N ARG A 212 17.37 11.26 12.41
CA ARG A 212 16.31 12.26 12.57
C ARG A 212 15.27 12.25 11.45
N ASN A 213 15.69 11.93 10.23
CA ASN A 213 14.82 11.93 9.04
C ASN A 213 14.28 10.53 8.73
N ALA A 214 14.27 9.65 9.72
CA ALA A 214 13.89 8.27 9.51
C ALA A 214 12.42 8.13 9.12
N VAL A 215 12.17 7.27 8.14
CA VAL A 215 10.83 6.93 7.69
C VAL A 215 10.38 5.69 8.42
N ARG A 216 9.34 5.80 9.24
CA ARG A 216 8.80 4.65 9.99
C ARG A 216 7.87 3.83 9.11
N GLY A 217 7.92 2.52 9.28
CA GLY A 217 7.11 1.59 8.50
C GLY A 217 6.88 0.27 9.21
N VAL A 218 6.24 -0.64 8.49
CA VAL A 218 6.03 -2.02 8.89
C VAL A 218 6.34 -2.95 7.71
N ARG A 219 7.01 -4.06 8.00
CA ARG A 219 7.18 -5.20 7.09
C ARG A 219 6.22 -6.30 7.53
N ILE A 220 5.32 -6.71 6.64
CA ILE A 220 4.40 -7.82 6.86
C ILE A 220 4.78 -8.94 5.90
N THR A 221 5.18 -10.09 6.43
CA THR A 221 5.35 -11.31 5.66
C THR A 221 4.04 -12.08 5.68
N PHE A 222 3.52 -12.44 4.51
CA PHE A 222 2.25 -13.16 4.37
C PHE A 222 2.35 -14.24 3.29
N ALA A 223 1.36 -15.12 3.23
CA ALA A 223 1.23 -16.12 2.17
C ALA A 223 -0.19 -16.13 1.61
N GLY A 224 -0.32 -16.47 0.32
CA GLY A 224 -1.60 -16.78 -0.30
C GLY A 224 -1.96 -18.27 -0.14
N PRO A 225 -3.03 -18.72 -0.80
CA PRO A 225 -3.41 -20.15 -0.84
C PRO A 225 -2.33 -21.06 -1.43
N ASP A 226 -1.44 -20.51 -2.25
CA ASP A 226 -0.28 -21.21 -2.82
C ASP A 226 0.85 -21.44 -1.82
N GLY A 227 0.77 -20.87 -0.60
CA GLY A 227 1.79 -21.01 0.44
C GLY A 227 3.05 -20.17 0.22
N GLU A 228 3.20 -19.53 -0.93
CA GLU A 228 4.38 -18.74 -1.29
C GLU A 228 4.46 -17.46 -0.46
N ALA A 229 5.64 -17.26 0.13
CA ALA A 229 5.92 -16.09 0.97
C ALA A 229 5.98 -14.81 0.13
N ARG A 230 5.31 -13.78 0.61
CA ARG A 230 5.23 -12.44 0.03
C ARG A 230 5.44 -11.40 1.11
N THR A 231 5.88 -10.22 0.69
CA THR A 231 6.19 -9.13 1.59
C THR A 231 5.38 -7.89 1.24
N LEU A 232 4.74 -7.30 2.25
CA LEU A 232 4.16 -5.98 2.19
C LEU A 232 4.97 -5.03 3.07
N TYR A 233 5.51 -3.99 2.46
CA TYR A 233 6.07 -2.83 3.12
C TYR A 233 5.04 -1.70 3.10
N TYR A 234 4.76 -1.13 4.26
CA TYR A 234 4.05 0.14 4.36
C TYR A 234 4.92 1.16 5.09
N PHE A 235 5.11 2.33 4.49
CA PHE A 235 5.90 3.41 5.05
C PHE A 235 5.07 4.69 5.20
N SER A 236 5.15 5.29 6.39
CA SER A 236 4.60 6.61 6.68
C SER A 236 5.61 7.67 6.25
N THR A 237 5.41 8.26 5.06
CA THR A 237 6.37 9.14 4.41
C THR A 237 5.69 10.32 3.70
N ASP A 238 6.34 11.49 3.78
CA ASP A 238 5.99 12.63 2.94
C ASP A 238 6.60 12.45 1.54
N LEU A 239 5.75 12.48 0.51
CA LEU A 239 6.13 12.36 -0.89
C LEU A 239 6.19 13.71 -1.61
N SER A 240 6.03 14.83 -0.89
CA SER A 240 6.37 16.15 -1.41
C SER A 240 7.84 16.20 -1.84
N ASN A 241 8.21 17.18 -2.67
CA ASN A 241 9.59 17.37 -3.10
C ASN A 241 10.56 17.51 -1.92
N ALA A 242 10.12 18.08 -0.80
CA ALA A 242 10.93 18.21 0.40
C ALA A 242 11.11 16.84 1.08
N GLY A 243 10.01 16.13 1.34
CA GLY A 243 10.03 14.79 1.93
C GLY A 243 10.81 13.80 1.08
N ALA A 244 10.46 13.68 -0.20
CA ALA A 244 11.06 12.73 -1.14
C ALA A 244 12.57 12.93 -1.37
N ARG A 245 13.13 14.12 -1.14
CA ARG A 245 14.58 14.38 -1.22
C ARG A 245 15.31 14.13 0.09
N ASN A 246 14.64 14.39 1.21
CA ASN A 246 15.25 14.37 2.53
C ASN A 246 15.16 13.01 3.23
N THR A 247 14.28 12.13 2.75
CA THR A 247 14.12 10.76 3.27
C THR A 247 14.79 9.73 2.37
N GLY A 248 15.05 8.54 2.91
CA GLY A 248 15.57 7.40 2.13
C GLY A 248 14.50 6.57 1.41
N PHE A 249 13.23 6.95 1.43
CA PHE A 249 12.14 6.12 0.93
C PHE A 249 12.26 5.78 -0.56
N LEU A 250 12.50 6.78 -1.42
CA LEU A 250 12.67 6.53 -2.85
C LEU A 250 13.95 5.74 -3.15
N LYS A 251 15.03 5.97 -2.39
CA LYS A 251 16.29 5.21 -2.50
C LYS A 251 16.09 3.73 -2.16
N PHE A 252 15.34 3.44 -1.10
CA PHE A 252 14.93 2.08 -0.77
C PHE A 252 14.13 1.45 -1.92
N CYS A 253 13.15 2.17 -2.46
CA CYS A 253 12.36 1.68 -3.59
C CYS A 253 13.21 1.38 -4.84
N GLU A 254 14.27 2.16 -5.11
CA GLU A 254 15.20 1.93 -6.23
C GLU A 254 15.90 0.57 -6.12
N THR A 255 16.22 0.10 -4.92
CA THR A 255 16.82 -1.22 -4.70
C THR A 255 15.90 -2.39 -5.09
N LEU A 256 14.60 -2.12 -5.23
CA LEU A 256 13.57 -3.11 -5.59
C LEU A 256 13.07 -2.95 -7.02
N GLY A 257 13.58 -1.94 -7.75
CA GLY A 257 13.12 -1.54 -9.09
C GLY A 257 13.91 -2.16 -10.25
N PRO A 258 13.39 -2.06 -11.49
CA PRO A 258 12.11 -1.44 -11.84
C PRO A 258 10.91 -2.33 -11.50
N GLY A 259 9.82 -1.71 -11.04
CA GLY A 259 8.58 -2.38 -10.61
C GLY A 259 7.35 -1.98 -11.42
N ASN A 260 6.18 -2.44 -11.02
CA ASN A 260 4.90 -1.92 -11.51
C ASN A 260 4.35 -0.87 -10.55
N SER A 261 3.61 0.12 -11.03
CA SER A 261 3.08 1.18 -10.17
C SER A 261 1.56 1.33 -10.26
N LEU A 262 0.93 1.55 -9.12
CA LEU A 262 -0.49 1.91 -9.01
C LEU A 262 -0.62 3.33 -8.47
N LEU A 263 -1.52 4.11 -9.06
CA LEU A 263 -1.93 5.43 -8.58
C LEU A 263 -3.45 5.52 -8.61
N LYS A 264 -4.11 5.49 -7.44
CA LYS A 264 -5.56 5.54 -7.35
C LYS A 264 -6.01 6.60 -6.36
N SER A 265 -6.87 7.51 -6.81
CA SER A 265 -7.42 8.60 -5.98
C SER A 265 -6.33 9.42 -5.30
N ALA A 266 -5.28 9.75 -6.05
CA ALA A 266 -4.05 10.37 -5.54
C ALA A 266 -4.19 11.90 -5.34
N SER A 267 -5.42 12.40 -5.12
CA SER A 267 -5.73 13.81 -4.86
C SER A 267 -5.13 14.81 -5.86
N TYR A 268 -4.87 14.36 -7.10
CA TYR A 268 -4.20 15.14 -8.16
C TYR A 268 -2.86 15.74 -7.67
N LEU A 269 -2.18 15.12 -6.69
CA LEU A 269 -0.93 15.64 -6.13
C LEU A 269 0.17 15.66 -7.19
N LEU A 270 0.23 14.63 -8.04
CA LEU A 270 1.18 14.51 -9.14
C LEU A 270 0.94 15.53 -10.27
N HIS A 271 -0.13 16.31 -10.22
CA HIS A 271 -0.31 17.46 -11.13
C HIS A 271 0.47 18.69 -10.65
N LYS A 272 0.84 18.77 -9.37
CA LYS A 272 1.51 19.92 -8.77
C LYS A 272 3.03 19.82 -8.96
N SER A 273 3.71 20.97 -9.04
CA SER A 273 5.18 21.06 -9.08
C SER A 273 5.83 20.48 -7.84
N ASP A 274 5.14 20.57 -6.70
CA ASP A 274 5.64 20.14 -5.39
C ASP A 274 5.74 18.63 -5.23
N PHE A 275 5.32 17.85 -6.23
CA PHE A 275 5.45 16.39 -6.26
C PHE A 275 6.21 15.90 -7.51
N ALA A 276 6.98 16.80 -8.14
CA ALA A 276 7.76 16.47 -9.34
C ALA A 276 8.82 15.39 -9.08
N VAL A 277 9.42 15.33 -7.89
CA VAL A 277 10.44 14.32 -7.55
C VAL A 277 9.87 12.91 -7.63
N VAL A 278 8.80 12.62 -6.88
CA VAL A 278 8.14 11.31 -6.91
C VAL A 278 7.50 11.01 -8.27
N ARG A 279 6.94 12.03 -8.97
CA ARG A 279 6.42 11.87 -10.33
C ARG A 279 7.49 11.39 -11.30
N ASN A 280 8.64 12.05 -11.31
CA ASN A 280 9.75 11.71 -12.21
C ASN A 280 10.35 10.36 -11.83
N TRP A 281 10.42 10.05 -10.54
CA TRP A 281 10.86 8.75 -10.04
C TRP A 281 9.96 7.62 -10.54
N LEU A 282 8.63 7.77 -10.46
CA LEU A 282 7.67 6.79 -10.99
C LEU A 282 7.84 6.61 -12.50
N LEU A 283 7.99 7.71 -13.24
CA LEU A 283 8.25 7.69 -14.69
C LEU A 283 9.62 7.13 -15.07
N ALA A 284 10.56 6.98 -14.13
CA ALA A 284 11.88 6.38 -14.36
C ALA A 284 11.92 4.90 -13.94
N ASN A 285 11.24 4.53 -12.86
CA ASN A 285 11.39 3.23 -12.20
C ASN A 285 10.21 2.27 -12.41
N SER A 286 9.20 2.67 -13.19
CA SER A 286 8.04 1.81 -13.48
C SER A 286 8.13 1.15 -14.86
N ALA A 287 7.81 -0.14 -14.93
CA ALA A 287 7.55 -0.88 -16.16
C ALA A 287 6.12 -0.67 -16.66
N THR A 288 5.16 -0.66 -15.74
CA THR A 288 3.77 -0.25 -15.99
C THR A 288 3.30 0.75 -14.94
N ILE A 289 2.39 1.64 -15.31
CA ILE A 289 1.68 2.53 -14.40
C ILE A 289 0.19 2.39 -14.69
N ILE A 290 -0.57 1.87 -13.74
CA ILE A 290 -2.04 1.88 -13.76
C ILE A 290 -2.50 3.08 -12.94
N GLN A 291 -3.38 3.90 -13.52
CA GLN A 291 -3.90 5.07 -12.81
C GLN A 291 -5.30 5.48 -13.23
N ASP A 292 -6.04 6.13 -12.32
CA ASP A 292 -7.12 7.05 -12.73
C ASP A 292 -6.54 8.45 -13.03
N ASP A 293 -7.40 9.37 -13.48
CA ASP A 293 -7.01 10.71 -13.91
C ASP A 293 -6.40 11.60 -12.81
N SER A 294 -6.54 11.21 -11.54
CA SER A 294 -5.85 11.84 -10.41
C SER A 294 -4.35 11.51 -10.32
N GLY A 295 -3.84 10.58 -11.13
CA GLY A 295 -2.43 10.20 -11.21
C GLY A 295 -1.53 11.20 -11.94
N ILE A 296 -0.55 10.71 -12.68
CA ILE A 296 0.40 11.52 -13.44
C ILE A 296 -0.31 12.16 -14.65
N PRO A 297 -0.20 13.48 -14.87
CA PRO A 297 -0.74 14.11 -16.07
C PRO A 297 -0.15 13.52 -17.35
N LEU A 298 -0.98 13.35 -18.39
CA LEU A 298 -0.55 12.75 -19.66
C LEU A 298 0.62 13.52 -20.30
N ALA A 299 0.63 14.84 -20.13
CA ALA A 299 1.68 15.72 -20.64
C ALA A 299 3.07 15.48 -20.01
N ASN A 300 3.14 14.80 -18.85
CA ASN A 300 4.42 14.47 -18.21
C ASN A 300 5.04 13.16 -18.72
N TYR A 301 4.30 12.33 -19.45
CA TYR A 301 4.85 11.12 -20.02
C TYR A 301 5.66 11.42 -21.28
N GLY A 302 6.82 10.77 -21.41
CA GLY A 302 7.58 10.76 -22.66
C GLY A 302 6.86 9.93 -23.72
N ALA A 303 6.31 10.57 -24.76
CA ALA A 303 5.53 9.89 -25.81
C ALA A 303 6.29 8.80 -26.58
N ARG A 304 7.63 8.85 -26.59
CA ARG A 304 8.49 7.81 -27.20
C ARG A 304 8.82 6.66 -26.24
N GLN A 305 8.63 6.86 -24.94
CA GLN A 305 8.98 5.91 -23.88
C GLN A 305 7.76 5.13 -23.37
N TRP A 306 6.54 5.60 -23.66
CA TRP A 306 5.31 5.05 -23.09
C TRP A 306 4.25 4.79 -24.16
N ARG A 307 3.56 3.66 -24.02
CA ARG A 307 2.33 3.33 -24.75
C ARG A 307 1.16 3.41 -23.79
N PHE A 308 0.03 3.89 -24.29
CA PHE A 308 -1.16 4.17 -23.49
C PHE A 308 -2.33 3.30 -23.94
N PHE A 309 -2.96 2.66 -22.96
CA PHE A 309 -4.14 1.84 -23.15
C PHE A 309 -5.25 2.39 -22.24
N PRO A 310 -6.19 3.19 -22.79
CA PRO A 310 -7.27 3.79 -22.02
C PRO A 310 -8.46 2.82 -21.88
N PHE A 311 -9.06 2.82 -20.69
CA PHE A 311 -10.18 1.96 -20.33
C PHE A 311 -11.26 2.74 -19.57
N GLY A 312 -12.52 2.54 -19.92
CA GLY A 312 -13.67 3.22 -19.31
C GLY A 312 -13.94 4.58 -19.95
N ARG A 313 -14.38 5.54 -19.13
CA ARG A 313 -14.86 6.84 -19.59
C ARG A 313 -14.25 7.98 -18.79
N TYR A 314 -13.61 8.91 -19.48
CA TYR A 314 -13.12 10.14 -18.84
C TYR A 314 -14.21 11.20 -18.79
N LEU A 315 -14.80 11.40 -17.61
CA LEU A 315 -15.78 12.45 -17.32
C LEU A 315 -15.15 13.73 -16.76
N GLY A 316 -13.82 13.71 -16.54
CA GLY A 316 -13.11 14.77 -15.86
C GLY A 316 -13.16 14.67 -14.32
N PRO A 317 -12.39 15.55 -13.65
CA PRO A 317 -12.32 15.58 -12.19
C PRO A 317 -13.67 15.78 -11.52
N ILE A 318 -13.77 15.34 -10.27
CA ILE A 318 -14.90 15.69 -9.38
C ILE A 318 -14.79 17.15 -8.92
N GLY A 319 -15.87 17.70 -8.37
CA GLY A 319 -15.97 19.13 -8.03
C GLY A 319 -14.93 19.61 -7.00
N GLU A 320 -14.38 18.70 -6.21
CA GLU A 320 -13.33 18.93 -5.22
C GLU A 320 -11.96 19.25 -5.85
N PHE A 321 -11.76 18.93 -7.13
CA PHE A 321 -10.50 19.14 -7.86
C PHE A 321 -10.70 19.98 -9.12
N PRO A 322 -11.16 21.23 -8.99
CA PRO A 322 -11.39 22.10 -10.15
C PRO A 322 -10.09 22.39 -10.89
N GLY A 323 -10.18 22.57 -12.21
CA GLY A 323 -9.04 22.94 -13.06
C GLY A 323 -8.04 21.80 -13.33
N ARG A 324 -8.41 20.54 -13.08
CA ARG A 324 -7.59 19.35 -13.38
C ARG A 324 -8.02 18.59 -14.64
N TYR A 325 -8.94 19.17 -15.42
CA TYR A 325 -9.36 18.59 -16.69
C TYR A 325 -8.19 18.57 -17.69
N GLN A 326 -8.06 17.49 -18.45
CA GLN A 326 -6.99 17.29 -19.43
C GLN A 326 -7.60 16.99 -20.80
N GLU A 327 -7.53 17.96 -21.73
CA GLU A 327 -8.09 17.81 -23.09
C GLU A 327 -7.50 16.61 -23.84
N ARG A 328 -6.17 16.46 -23.83
CA ARG A 328 -5.49 15.31 -24.45
C ARG A 328 -5.83 13.97 -23.81
N TYR A 329 -6.19 13.96 -22.52
CA TYR A 329 -6.66 12.76 -21.85
C TYR A 329 -8.08 12.42 -22.32
N ALA A 330 -8.95 13.41 -22.51
CA ALA A 330 -10.27 13.20 -23.11
C ALA A 330 -10.18 12.66 -24.54
N GLU A 331 -9.28 13.22 -25.37
CA GLU A 331 -9.01 12.72 -26.71
C GLU A 331 -8.56 11.26 -26.71
N LEU A 332 -7.62 10.91 -25.83
CA LEU A 332 -7.14 9.52 -25.66
C LEU A 332 -8.30 8.57 -25.34
N PHE A 333 -9.22 8.98 -24.47
CA PHE A 333 -10.35 8.16 -24.03
C PHE A 333 -11.49 8.03 -25.04
N THR A 334 -11.47 8.75 -26.16
CA THR A 334 -12.42 8.53 -27.27
C THR A 334 -12.30 7.12 -27.89
N ARG A 335 -11.14 6.47 -27.69
CA ARG A 335 -10.84 5.11 -28.16
C ARG A 335 -10.75 4.09 -27.01
N ALA A 336 -11.24 4.45 -25.83
CA ALA A 336 -11.14 3.60 -24.65
C ALA A 336 -11.99 2.34 -24.79
N GLN A 337 -11.44 1.21 -24.34
CA GLN A 337 -12.22 -0.01 -24.18
C GLN A 337 -13.11 0.12 -22.93
N PRO A 338 -14.37 -0.34 -22.94
CA PRO A 338 -15.22 -0.25 -21.77
C PRO A 338 -14.67 -1.09 -20.60
N ILE A 339 -14.98 -0.65 -19.38
CA ILE A 339 -14.83 -1.45 -18.16
C ILE A 339 -16.17 -1.50 -17.43
N ASP A 340 -16.37 -2.57 -16.69
CA ASP A 340 -17.58 -2.90 -15.96
C ASP A 340 -17.37 -2.92 -14.44
N PHE A 341 -16.26 -2.34 -13.98
CA PHE A 341 -15.94 -2.13 -12.57
C PHE A 341 -15.68 -0.66 -12.27
N GLY A 342 -15.86 -0.31 -10.99
CA GLY A 342 -15.59 1.01 -10.44
C GLY A 342 -14.16 1.17 -9.96
N VAL A 343 -13.53 2.33 -10.22
CA VAL A 343 -12.21 2.69 -9.67
C VAL A 343 -12.03 4.21 -9.58
N GLY A 344 -11.23 4.66 -8.61
CA GLY A 344 -10.84 6.06 -8.47
C GLY A 344 -11.98 6.94 -7.93
N TYR A 345 -11.86 8.26 -8.10
CA TYR A 345 -12.90 9.20 -7.63
C TYR A 345 -14.25 9.05 -8.35
N ARG A 346 -14.23 8.59 -9.60
CA ARG A 346 -15.42 8.29 -10.42
C ARG A 346 -15.79 6.81 -10.33
N TRP A 347 -15.84 6.27 -9.12
CA TRP A 347 -16.01 4.83 -8.83
C TRP A 347 -17.35 4.22 -9.26
N ARG A 348 -18.34 5.03 -9.68
CA ARG A 348 -19.62 4.49 -10.15
C ARG A 348 -19.42 3.69 -11.43
N MET A 349 -20.17 2.61 -11.56
CA MET A 349 -20.14 1.76 -12.76
C MET A 349 -20.34 2.62 -14.02
N HIS A 350 -19.48 2.41 -15.02
CA HIS A 350 -19.47 3.15 -16.29
C HIS A 350 -19.08 4.64 -16.22
N GLU A 351 -18.69 5.17 -15.06
CA GLU A 351 -18.15 6.53 -14.92
C GLU A 351 -16.62 6.54 -14.74
N SER A 352 -16.03 5.39 -14.39
CA SER A 352 -14.61 5.27 -14.07
C SER A 352 -13.73 5.38 -15.32
N ASN A 353 -12.53 5.92 -15.12
CA ASN A 353 -11.46 5.92 -16.11
C ASN A 353 -10.24 5.21 -15.51
N LEU A 354 -9.57 4.42 -16.35
CA LEU A 354 -8.35 3.72 -15.99
C LEU A 354 -7.39 3.79 -17.18
N LEU A 355 -6.17 4.27 -16.94
CA LEU A 355 -5.11 4.31 -17.92
C LEU A 355 -4.03 3.32 -17.53
N LEU A 356 -3.80 2.33 -18.39
CA LEU A 356 -2.62 1.48 -18.33
C LEU A 356 -1.53 2.11 -19.23
N SER A 357 -0.45 2.57 -18.61
CA SER A 357 0.74 3.05 -19.30
C SER A 357 1.82 1.98 -19.25
N VAL A 358 2.33 1.56 -20.40
CA VAL A 358 3.37 0.52 -20.52
C VAL A 358 4.63 1.12 -21.11
N ARG A 359 5.78 0.92 -20.44
CA ARG A 359 7.06 1.40 -20.94
C ARG A 359 7.46 0.63 -22.21
N VAL A 360 7.95 1.34 -23.21
CA VAL A 360 8.52 0.75 -24.44
C VAL A 360 9.90 0.15 -24.12
N PRO A 361 10.12 -1.15 -24.38
CA PRO A 361 11.43 -1.79 -24.19
C PRO A 361 12.54 -1.06 -24.95
N GLY A 362 13.73 -0.94 -24.35
CA GLY A 362 14.90 -0.31 -24.98
C GLY A 362 14.93 1.23 -24.95
N SER A 363 13.97 1.87 -24.30
CA SER A 363 13.94 3.34 -24.09
C SER A 363 14.57 3.79 -22.76
N GLU A 364 15.37 2.90 -22.14
CA GLU A 364 16.08 3.13 -20.90
C GLU A 364 17.19 4.17 -21.11
N THR A 365 17.03 5.34 -20.51
CA THR A 365 18.18 6.18 -20.20
C THR A 365 18.94 5.52 -19.07
N ALA A 366 20.13 5.01 -19.36
CA ALA A 366 21.08 4.62 -18.32
C ALA A 366 21.21 5.79 -17.31
N PRO A 367 21.24 5.53 -15.99
CA PRO A 367 21.61 6.55 -15.03
C PRO A 367 22.98 7.08 -15.45
N ALA A 368 23.12 8.40 -15.53
CA ALA A 368 24.39 9.04 -15.81
C ALA A 368 25.39 8.63 -14.73
N ALA A 369 26.19 7.62 -15.02
CA ALA A 369 27.44 7.43 -14.32
C ALA A 369 28.25 8.69 -14.61
N ASP A 370 28.63 9.42 -13.56
CA ASP A 370 29.69 10.41 -13.61
C ASP A 370 30.98 9.70 -14.06
N ALA A 371 31.12 9.53 -15.37
CA ALA A 371 32.39 9.25 -15.98
C ALA A 371 33.12 10.58 -16.08
N THR A 372 33.89 10.90 -15.04
CA THR A 372 35.08 11.72 -15.16
C THR A 372 35.91 11.18 -16.32
N SER A 373 35.79 11.82 -17.48
CA SER A 373 36.75 11.70 -18.56
C SER A 373 37.21 13.09 -18.93
N SER A 374 38.44 13.37 -18.54
CA SER A 374 39.20 14.55 -18.92
C SER A 374 39.27 14.63 -20.44
N ALA A 375 38.56 15.59 -21.01
CA ALA A 375 38.79 16.05 -22.36
C ALA A 375 38.65 17.58 -22.39
N GLU A 376 39.74 18.21 -22.81
CA GLU A 376 39.98 19.64 -22.92
C GLU A 376 38.94 20.33 -23.84
N PRO A 377 38.41 21.51 -23.48
CA PRO A 377 37.38 22.16 -24.28
C PRO A 377 37.97 22.89 -25.50
N PRO A 378 37.41 22.76 -26.70
CA PRO A 378 37.77 23.58 -27.86
C PRO A 378 37.32 25.04 -27.65
N PRO A 379 37.96 26.01 -28.34
CA PRO A 379 37.86 27.43 -28.02
C PRO A 379 36.46 28.01 -28.28
N LYS A 380 36.01 28.87 -27.36
CA LYS A 380 34.70 29.55 -27.36
C LYS A 380 34.55 30.49 -28.56
N GLN A 381 33.49 30.29 -29.35
CA GLN A 381 32.99 31.31 -30.27
C GLN A 381 32.29 32.44 -29.51
N SER A 382 32.65 33.68 -29.84
CA SER A 382 32.09 34.92 -29.27
C SER A 382 30.64 35.12 -29.70
N ARG A 383 29.72 35.25 -28.75
CA ARG A 383 28.35 35.75 -28.99
C ARG A 383 28.20 37.22 -28.57
N PRO A 384 27.46 38.04 -29.33
CA PRO A 384 27.31 39.47 -29.08
C PRO A 384 26.48 39.76 -27.82
N LYS A 385 26.86 40.85 -27.12
CA LYS A 385 26.24 41.36 -25.89
C LYS A 385 24.74 41.63 -26.09
N ARG A 386 23.90 40.98 -25.29
CA ARG A 386 22.47 41.31 -25.17
C ARG A 386 22.28 42.37 -24.08
N LEU A 387 21.57 43.44 -24.41
CA LEU A 387 21.27 44.56 -23.52
C LEU A 387 20.35 44.14 -22.36
N ARG A 388 20.59 44.76 -21.20
CA ARG A 388 19.98 44.48 -19.90
C ARG A 388 18.54 45.01 -19.84
N PRO A 389 17.51 44.22 -19.50
CA PRO A 389 16.18 44.73 -19.20
C PRO A 389 16.14 45.44 -17.83
N PRO A 390 15.30 46.46 -17.64
CA PRO A 390 15.18 47.21 -16.38
C PRO A 390 14.52 46.40 -15.24
N GLU A 391 14.84 46.77 -14.00
CA GLU A 391 14.41 46.13 -12.75
C GLU A 391 12.89 46.30 -12.44
N PRO A 392 12.33 45.40 -11.61
CA PRO A 392 10.89 45.20 -11.44
C PRO A 392 10.21 46.12 -10.39
N ILE A 393 8.90 46.33 -10.59
CA ILE A 393 7.98 47.06 -9.70
C ILE A 393 7.50 46.13 -8.56
N PRO A 394 7.45 46.59 -7.29
CA PRO A 394 7.08 45.74 -6.14
C PRO A 394 5.58 45.42 -6.06
N PRO A 395 5.19 44.29 -5.43
CA PRO A 395 3.82 43.80 -5.40
C PRO A 395 3.00 44.41 -4.24
N PRO A 396 1.68 44.65 -4.40
CA PRO A 396 0.80 44.89 -3.28
C PRO A 396 0.24 43.58 -2.67
N GLY A 397 0.54 43.38 -1.38
CA GLY A 397 -0.39 42.84 -0.37
C GLY A 397 -0.71 41.33 -0.38
N ARG A 398 -0.02 40.57 0.48
CA ARG A 398 -0.47 39.25 0.95
C ARG A 398 -1.72 39.37 1.85
N PHE A 399 -2.76 38.61 1.54
CA PHE A 399 -3.77 38.18 2.53
C PHE A 399 -3.52 36.71 2.89
N TYR A 400 -3.36 36.47 4.19
CA TYR A 400 -3.10 35.17 4.83
C TYR A 400 -4.40 34.57 5.37
N TRP A 401 -4.88 33.45 4.84
CA TRP A 401 -5.72 32.44 5.53
C TRP A 401 -5.50 31.13 4.74
N TYR A 402 -5.03 30.02 5.32
CA TYR A 402 -5.81 29.07 6.12
C TYR A 402 -4.89 28.04 6.83
N ARG A 403 -5.36 27.60 8.01
CA ARG A 403 -4.91 26.43 8.79
C ARG A 403 -5.48 25.12 8.22
#